data_AF-A0A534THH6-F1
#
_entry.id   AF-A0A534THH6-F1
#
_cell.length_a   1.000
_cell.length_b   1.000
_cell.length_c   1.000
_cell.angle_alpha   90.00
_cell.angle_beta   90.00
_cell.angle_gamma   90.00
#
_symmetry.space_group_name_H-M   'P 1'
#
loop_
_entity.id
_entity.type
_entity.pdbx_description
1 polymer ?
#
loop_
_entity_poly.entity_id
_entity_poly.type
_entity_poly.pdbx_seq_one_letter_code
_entity_poly.pdbx_strand_id
1 'polypeptide(L)'
;MKAIEEYTIEQSVVKVFGTETLDFVVDEALQMLGGYGFVADYPLERQYRDSRINRIFEGTNEINRLLIPAIVMKRVMTHGLPMLDFMQEVDADLTSGNGHAAPADGSRPLAREIHAVDEAKRLVAYTTRLLLQREPAEIGRKQQHLEAFADMIIDLYAMESAVARTAKLIRRHGEEKVKLERDLIAVFLADATDRLCARARRLFGNDTDGRELERHLANVAKLTPFLPLRVLDARARIAEHVVGAGGVLA
;
A
#
# COMPACT_ATOMS: atom_id res chain seq x y z
N MET A 1 -12.17 -24.20 8.19
CA MET A 1 -12.96 -22.95 8.16
C MET A 1 -12.39 -21.89 9.11
N LYS A 2 -12.22 -22.15 10.42
CA LYS A 2 -11.65 -21.17 11.39
C LYS A 2 -10.32 -20.51 10.96
N ALA A 3 -9.38 -21.27 10.39
CA ALA A 3 -8.11 -20.72 9.92
C ALA A 3 -8.24 -19.76 8.73
N ILE A 4 -9.31 -19.86 7.92
CA ILE A 4 -9.55 -18.95 6.78
C ILE A 4 -10.19 -17.65 7.29
N GLU A 5 -11.09 -17.75 8.27
CA GLU A 5 -11.73 -16.59 8.92
C GLU A 5 -10.71 -15.67 9.60
N GLU A 6 -9.59 -16.22 10.07
CA GLU A 6 -8.47 -15.47 10.65
C GLU A 6 -7.79 -14.52 9.65
N TYR A 7 -7.87 -14.77 8.34
CA TYR A 7 -7.24 -13.95 7.29
C TYR A 7 -8.24 -13.14 6.45
N THR A 8 -9.41 -12.84 7.02
CA THR A 8 -10.48 -12.12 6.28
C THR A 8 -10.03 -10.73 5.78
N ILE A 9 -9.15 -10.04 6.51
CA ILE A 9 -8.61 -8.73 6.09
C ILE A 9 -7.76 -8.93 4.84
N GLU A 10 -6.82 -9.87 4.89
CA GLU A 10 -5.87 -10.18 3.84
C GLU A 10 -6.57 -10.65 2.56
N GLN A 11 -7.64 -11.44 2.70
CA GLN A 11 -8.49 -11.84 1.57
C GLN A 11 -9.10 -10.61 0.87
N SER A 12 -9.68 -9.69 1.64
CA SER A 12 -10.29 -8.47 1.10
C SER A 12 -9.24 -7.57 0.45
N VAL A 13 -8.06 -7.44 1.08
CA VAL A 13 -6.92 -6.67 0.55
C VAL A 13 -6.47 -7.23 -0.79
N VAL A 14 -6.19 -8.53 -0.87
CA VAL A 14 -5.71 -9.17 -2.11
C VAL A 14 -6.76 -9.12 -3.21
N LYS A 15 -8.05 -9.25 -2.86
CA LYS A 15 -9.15 -9.10 -3.81
C LYS A 15 -9.15 -7.70 -4.44
N VAL A 16 -9.12 -6.65 -3.63
CA VAL A 16 -9.14 -5.27 -4.15
C VAL A 16 -7.85 -4.97 -4.92
N PHE A 17 -6.69 -5.23 -4.32
CA PHE A 17 -5.38 -4.96 -4.92
C PHE A 17 -5.18 -5.69 -6.25
N GLY A 18 -5.45 -7.00 -6.28
CA GLY A 18 -5.23 -7.82 -7.47
C GLY A 18 -6.15 -7.45 -8.62
N THR A 19 -7.42 -7.15 -8.33
CA THR A 19 -8.39 -6.79 -9.36
C THR A 19 -8.12 -5.42 -9.96
N GLU A 20 -7.70 -4.44 -9.16
CA GLU A 20 -7.32 -3.11 -9.66
C GLU A 20 -5.96 -3.10 -10.35
N THR A 21 -5.04 -3.96 -9.92
CA THR A 21 -3.77 -4.18 -10.64
C THR A 21 -4.03 -4.79 -12.02
N LEU A 22 -4.90 -5.80 -12.12
CA LEU A 22 -5.28 -6.39 -13.40
C LEU A 22 -5.93 -5.34 -14.31
N ASP A 23 -6.90 -4.59 -13.81
CA ASP A 23 -7.62 -3.52 -14.52
C ASP A 23 -6.64 -2.49 -15.11
N PHE A 24 -5.67 -2.02 -14.31
CA PHE A 24 -4.62 -1.12 -14.77
C PHE A 24 -3.73 -1.75 -15.85
N VAL A 25 -3.27 -2.99 -15.65
CA VAL A 25 -2.37 -3.66 -16.59
C VAL A 25 -3.03 -3.89 -17.95
N VAL A 26 -4.29 -4.32 -17.99
CA VAL A 26 -4.99 -4.56 -19.26
C VAL A 26 -5.35 -3.26 -19.97
N ASP A 27 -5.67 -2.20 -19.23
CA ASP A 27 -5.96 -0.86 -19.78
C ASP A 27 -4.70 -0.26 -20.44
N GLU A 28 -3.57 -0.27 -19.75
CA GLU A 28 -2.29 0.21 -20.29
C GLU A 28 -1.81 -0.65 -21.48
N ALA A 29 -1.98 -1.97 -21.41
CA ALA A 29 -1.65 -2.84 -22.53
C ALA A 29 -2.51 -2.52 -23.76
N LEU A 30 -3.81 -2.24 -23.57
CA LEU A 30 -4.71 -1.84 -24.65
C LEU A 30 -4.23 -0.51 -25.26
N GLN A 31 -3.91 0.45 -24.40
CA GLN A 31 -3.39 1.75 -24.81
C GLN A 31 -2.09 1.62 -25.63
N MET A 32 -1.19 0.70 -25.25
CA MET A 32 0.05 0.42 -26.00
C MET A 32 -0.20 -0.14 -27.41
N LEU A 33 -1.27 -0.90 -27.63
CA LEU A 33 -1.67 -1.41 -28.95
C LEU A 33 -2.46 -0.40 -29.79
N GLY A 34 -2.92 0.70 -29.19
CA GLY A 34 -3.76 1.69 -29.85
C GLY A 34 -5.02 1.05 -30.44
N GLY A 35 -5.35 1.37 -31.70
CA GLY A 35 -6.55 0.84 -32.38
C GLY A 35 -6.59 -0.69 -32.47
N TYR A 36 -5.42 -1.35 -32.50
CA TYR A 36 -5.35 -2.82 -32.50
C TYR A 36 -5.84 -3.44 -31.18
N GLY A 37 -5.68 -2.72 -30.06
CA GLY A 37 -6.20 -3.17 -28.77
C GLY A 37 -7.73 -3.16 -28.67
N PHE A 38 -8.41 -2.47 -29.59
CA PHE A 38 -9.87 -2.31 -29.60
C PHE A 38 -10.60 -3.26 -30.57
N VAL A 39 -9.87 -3.96 -31.44
CA VAL A 39 -10.48 -4.89 -32.40
C VAL A 39 -10.52 -6.31 -31.84
N ALA A 40 -11.60 -7.04 -32.11
CA ALA A 40 -11.83 -8.38 -31.59
C ALA A 40 -10.81 -9.43 -32.06
N ASP A 41 -10.04 -9.13 -33.11
CA ASP A 41 -8.98 -10.00 -33.62
C ASP A 41 -7.80 -10.14 -32.63
N TYR A 42 -7.64 -9.17 -31.72
CA TYR A 42 -6.60 -9.21 -30.70
C TYR A 42 -7.17 -9.73 -29.37
N PRO A 43 -6.55 -10.75 -28.73
CA PRO A 43 -7.03 -11.30 -27.46
C PRO A 43 -7.20 -10.28 -26.33
N LEU A 44 -6.46 -9.17 -26.41
CA LEU A 44 -6.43 -8.13 -25.40
C LEU A 44 -7.77 -7.39 -25.25
N GLU A 45 -8.51 -7.20 -26.34
CA GLU A 45 -9.86 -6.61 -26.30
C GLU A 45 -10.77 -7.41 -25.35
N ARG A 46 -10.71 -8.75 -25.46
CA ARG A 46 -11.46 -9.65 -24.59
C ARG A 46 -10.96 -9.60 -23.15
N GLN A 47 -9.64 -9.61 -22.95
CA GLN A 47 -9.05 -9.52 -21.61
C GLN A 47 -9.47 -8.23 -20.89
N TYR A 48 -9.51 -7.11 -21.61
CA TYR A 48 -10.00 -5.84 -21.08
C TYR A 48 -11.44 -5.96 -20.58
N ARG A 49 -12.36 -6.46 -21.41
CA ARG A 49 -13.76 -6.67 -21.02
C ARG A 49 -13.91 -7.65 -19.85
N ASP A 50 -13.20 -8.76 -19.89
CA ASP A 50 -13.26 -9.81 -18.88
C ASP A 50 -12.72 -9.34 -17.52
N SER A 51 -11.77 -8.39 -17.52
CA SER A 51 -11.20 -7.84 -16.29
C SER A 51 -12.24 -7.13 -15.42
N ARG A 52 -13.25 -6.51 -16.05
CA ARG A 52 -14.17 -5.56 -15.40
C ARG A 52 -15.03 -6.20 -14.31
N ILE A 53 -15.42 -7.45 -14.50
CA ILE A 53 -16.32 -8.16 -13.56
C ILE A 53 -15.64 -8.46 -12.23
N ASN A 54 -14.31 -8.57 -12.21
CA ASN A 54 -13.55 -8.94 -11.02
C ASN A 54 -13.68 -7.89 -9.90
N ARG A 55 -13.89 -6.63 -10.25
CA ARG A 55 -14.14 -5.52 -9.29
C ARG A 55 -15.55 -5.57 -8.67
N ILE A 56 -16.44 -6.45 -9.15
CA ILE A 56 -17.86 -6.53 -8.77
C ILE A 56 -18.17 -7.85 -8.04
N PHE A 57 -17.73 -8.99 -8.55
CA PHE A 57 -17.96 -10.30 -7.91
C PHE A 57 -17.10 -10.50 -6.66
N GLU A 58 -17.48 -11.47 -5.83
CA GLU A 58 -16.89 -11.72 -4.50
C GLU A 58 -16.97 -10.50 -3.57
N GLY A 59 -18.11 -9.80 -3.66
CA GLY A 59 -18.32 -8.47 -3.07
C GLY A 59 -17.65 -7.39 -3.91
N THR A 60 -18.33 -6.25 -4.11
CA THR A 60 -17.71 -5.15 -4.85
C THR A 60 -16.46 -4.66 -4.13
N ASN A 61 -15.55 -3.99 -4.84
CA ASN A 61 -14.35 -3.46 -4.21
C ASN A 61 -14.70 -2.47 -3.08
N GLU A 62 -15.78 -1.71 -3.21
CA GLU A 62 -16.26 -0.79 -2.17
C GLU A 62 -16.70 -1.54 -0.91
N ILE A 63 -17.42 -2.66 -1.05
CA ILE A 63 -17.82 -3.50 0.09
C ILE A 63 -16.59 -4.11 0.77
N ASN A 64 -15.61 -4.61 -0.01
CA ASN A 64 -14.35 -5.13 0.54
C ASN A 64 -13.56 -4.03 1.27
N ARG A 65 -13.54 -2.80 0.73
CA ARG A 65 -12.92 -1.64 1.38
C ARG A 65 -13.61 -1.26 2.68
N LEU A 66 -14.93 -1.36 2.80
CA LEU A 66 -15.63 -1.11 4.07
C LEU A 66 -15.37 -2.21 5.11
N LEU A 67 -15.14 -3.45 4.66
CA LEU A 67 -14.89 -4.59 5.54
C LEU A 67 -13.52 -4.49 6.24
N ILE A 68 -12.48 -4.05 5.52
CA ILE A 68 -11.10 -3.98 6.02
C ILE A 68 -10.99 -3.16 7.33
N PRO A 69 -11.37 -1.87 7.37
CA PRO A 69 -11.36 -1.06 8.59
C PRO A 69 -12.22 -1.62 9.71
N ALA A 70 -13.40 -2.14 9.36
CA ALA A 70 -14.35 -2.65 10.35
C ALA A 70 -13.74 -3.83 11.14
N ILE A 71 -13.06 -4.75 10.45
CA ILE A 71 -12.38 -5.87 11.11
C ILE A 71 -11.14 -5.37 11.87
N VAL A 72 -10.35 -4.46 11.31
CA VAL A 72 -9.19 -3.87 12.00
C VAL A 72 -9.62 -3.24 13.32
N MET A 73 -10.60 -2.34 13.31
CA MET A 73 -11.12 -1.67 14.50
C MET A 73 -11.64 -2.68 15.53
N LYS A 74 -12.43 -3.68 15.09
CA LYS A 74 -12.93 -4.75 15.96
C LYS A 74 -11.81 -5.56 16.60
N ARG A 75 -10.74 -5.86 15.86
CA ARG A 75 -9.58 -6.60 16.38
C ARG A 75 -8.80 -5.78 17.39
N VAL A 76 -8.59 -4.48 17.13
CA VAL A 76 -7.92 -3.58 18.08
C VAL A 76 -8.70 -3.48 19.40
N MET A 77 -10.03 -3.40 19.33
CA MET A 77 -10.88 -3.35 20.53
C MET A 77 -10.95 -4.68 21.29
N THR A 78 -10.96 -5.82 20.59
CA THR A 78 -11.13 -7.16 21.20
C THR A 78 -9.81 -7.77 21.70
N HIS A 79 -8.73 -7.66 20.93
CA HIS A 79 -7.43 -8.25 21.23
C HIS A 79 -6.47 -7.26 21.92
N GLY A 80 -7.02 -6.17 22.47
CA GLY A 80 -6.30 -5.04 23.02
C GLY A 80 -5.03 -5.46 23.76
N LEU A 81 -3.89 -4.96 23.25
CA LEU A 81 -2.59 -4.73 23.88
C LEU A 81 -1.52 -4.48 22.77
N PRO A 82 -1.29 -5.34 21.75
CA PRO A 82 -0.17 -5.14 20.81
C PRO A 82 -0.28 -3.88 19.91
N MET A 83 -1.47 -3.56 19.39
CA MET A 83 -1.66 -2.38 18.53
C MET A 83 -1.74 -1.08 19.34
N LEU A 84 -2.33 -1.14 20.55
CA LEU A 84 -2.44 0.04 21.42
C LEU A 84 -1.05 0.49 21.87
N ASP A 85 -0.21 -0.44 22.29
CA ASP A 85 1.18 -0.18 22.70
C ASP A 85 1.98 0.42 21.53
N PHE A 86 1.83 -0.14 20.33
CA PHE A 86 2.49 0.40 19.13
C PHE A 86 2.02 1.83 18.78
N MET A 87 0.72 2.12 18.90
CA MET A 87 0.21 3.49 18.69
C MET A 87 0.76 4.48 19.72
N GLN A 88 0.95 4.05 20.97
CA GLN A 88 1.56 4.87 22.02
C GLN A 88 3.05 5.12 21.76
N GLU A 89 3.78 4.11 21.29
CA GLU A 89 5.18 4.25 20.85
C GLU A 89 5.29 5.29 19.73
N VAL A 90 4.43 5.20 18.71
CA VAL A 90 4.41 6.17 17.59
C VAL A 90 4.14 7.59 18.09
N ASP A 91 3.18 7.78 19.01
CA ASP A 91 2.88 9.09 19.59
C ASP A 91 4.07 9.65 20.39
N ALA A 92 4.78 8.80 21.14
CA ALA A 92 5.97 9.19 21.91
C ALA A 92 7.12 9.65 21.01
N ASP A 93 7.36 8.93 19.91
CA ASP A 93 8.40 9.29 18.92
C ASP A 93 8.08 10.62 18.23
N LEU A 94 6.82 10.81 17.82
CA LEU A 94 6.37 12.05 17.19
C LEU A 94 6.53 13.27 18.10
N THR A 95 6.31 13.08 19.41
CA THR A 95 6.40 14.12 20.44
C THR A 95 7.84 14.43 20.83
N SER A 96 8.70 13.42 20.94
CA SER A 96 10.10 13.58 21.32
C SER A 96 10.95 14.27 20.24
N GLY A 97 10.44 14.38 19.01
CA GLY A 97 11.18 14.94 17.88
C GLY A 97 12.24 13.99 17.31
N ASN A 98 12.41 12.82 17.93
CA ASN A 98 13.19 11.73 17.41
C ASN A 98 12.33 10.99 16.38
N GLY A 99 12.32 11.48 15.14
CA GLY A 99 11.85 10.67 14.04
C GLY A 99 12.65 9.36 13.98
N HIS A 100 12.08 8.34 13.36
CA HIS A 100 12.85 7.15 13.04
C HIS A 100 13.94 7.51 12.03
N ALA A 101 15.20 7.47 12.46
CA ALA A 101 16.31 7.87 11.64
C ALA A 101 16.41 6.97 10.40
N ALA A 102 16.44 7.58 9.23
CA ALA A 102 16.66 6.83 7.99
C ALA A 102 17.98 6.04 8.11
N PRO A 103 18.01 4.79 7.64
CA PRO A 103 19.20 3.96 7.74
C PRO A 103 20.34 4.57 6.90
N ALA A 104 21.57 4.44 7.41
CA ALA A 104 22.76 4.80 6.65
C ALA A 104 22.81 4.01 5.32
N ASP A 105 23.31 4.66 4.27
CA ASP A 105 23.44 4.01 2.97
C ASP A 105 24.34 2.77 3.05
N GLY A 106 23.95 1.71 2.36
CA GLY A 106 24.69 0.44 2.36
C GLY A 106 24.72 -0.33 3.69
N SER A 107 23.99 0.12 4.72
CA SER A 107 24.01 -0.53 6.06
C SER A 107 23.56 -2.00 6.04
N ARG A 108 22.60 -2.35 5.18
CA ARG A 108 22.17 -3.73 4.89
C ARG A 108 21.34 -3.76 3.60
N PRO A 109 21.21 -4.93 2.94
CA PRO A 109 20.30 -5.08 1.81
C PRO A 109 18.88 -4.67 2.20
N LEU A 110 18.24 -3.87 1.34
CA LEU A 110 16.88 -3.34 1.51
C LEU A 110 16.66 -2.43 2.73
N ALA A 111 17.71 -1.84 3.30
CA ALA A 111 17.55 -1.01 4.50
C ALA A 111 16.52 0.11 4.32
N ARG A 112 16.60 0.85 3.20
CA ARG A 112 15.71 1.98 2.90
C ARG A 112 14.29 1.53 2.65
N GLU A 113 14.12 0.42 1.94
CA GLU A 113 12.84 -0.18 1.60
C GLU A 113 12.12 -0.72 2.84
N ILE A 114 12.87 -1.33 3.76
CA ILE A 114 12.33 -1.79 5.05
C ILE A 114 11.94 -0.59 5.91
N HIS A 115 12.78 0.44 5.98
CA HIS A 115 12.44 1.68 6.68
C HIS A 115 11.17 2.33 6.10
N ALA A 116 10.99 2.36 4.77
CA ALA A 116 9.78 2.85 4.13
C ALA A 116 8.51 2.08 4.56
N VAL A 117 8.60 0.75 4.68
CA VAL A 117 7.52 -0.09 5.20
C VAL A 117 7.25 0.21 6.67
N ASP A 118 8.29 0.38 7.48
CA ASP A 118 8.15 0.68 8.91
C ASP A 118 7.48 2.05 9.12
N GLU A 119 7.86 3.07 8.35
CA GLU A 119 7.20 4.38 8.34
C GLU A 119 5.73 4.30 7.87
N ALA A 120 5.44 3.50 6.84
CA ALA A 120 4.07 3.25 6.41
C ALA A 120 3.21 2.59 7.51
N LYS A 121 3.77 1.62 8.25
CA LYS A 121 3.10 1.00 9.43
C LYS A 121 2.78 2.04 10.48
N ARG A 122 3.73 2.92 10.79
CA ARG A 122 3.58 4.00 11.77
C ARG A 122 2.51 5.00 11.33
N LEU A 123 2.46 5.36 10.04
CA LEU A 123 1.41 6.22 9.50
C LEU A 123 0.02 5.58 9.58
N VAL A 124 -0.10 4.28 9.27
CA VAL A 124 -1.37 3.54 9.40
C VAL A 124 -1.79 3.44 10.87
N ALA A 125 -0.86 3.16 11.79
CA ALA A 125 -1.14 3.14 13.23
C ALA A 125 -1.58 4.51 13.75
N TYR A 126 -0.89 5.59 13.35
CA TYR A 126 -1.26 6.96 13.70
C TYR A 126 -2.67 7.34 13.18
N THR A 127 -3.00 6.92 11.97
CA THR A 127 -4.32 7.12 11.37
C THR A 127 -5.39 6.29 12.10
N THR A 128 -5.09 5.03 12.43
CA THR A 128 -5.96 4.15 13.21
C THR A 128 -6.34 4.79 14.53
N ARG A 129 -5.35 5.33 15.26
CA ARG A 129 -5.55 6.01 16.56
C ARG A 129 -6.54 7.15 16.45
N LEU A 130 -6.41 7.99 15.42
CA LEU A 130 -7.30 9.12 15.19
C LEU A 130 -8.73 8.68 14.88
N LEU A 131 -8.89 7.64 14.05
CA LEU A 131 -10.20 7.10 13.74
C LEU A 131 -10.87 6.46 14.97
N LEU A 132 -10.09 5.82 15.86
CA LEU A 132 -10.60 5.24 17.11
C LEU A 132 -10.98 6.29 18.17
N GLN A 133 -10.41 7.49 18.11
CA GLN A 133 -10.79 8.61 18.98
C GLN A 133 -12.15 9.22 18.59
N ARG A 134 -12.70 8.85 17.43
CA ARG A 134 -14.04 9.26 16.98
C ARG A 134 -15.10 8.27 17.44
N GLU A 135 -16.36 8.73 17.53
CA GLU A 135 -17.45 7.86 17.95
C GLU A 135 -17.68 6.72 16.94
N PRO A 136 -17.75 5.45 17.39
CA PRO A 136 -17.96 4.29 16.50
C PRO A 136 -19.25 4.36 15.66
N ALA A 137 -20.30 5.02 16.18
CA ALA A 137 -21.54 5.21 15.45
C ALA A 137 -21.40 6.20 14.28
N GLU A 138 -20.51 7.18 14.40
CA GLU A 138 -20.24 8.17 13.35
C GLU A 138 -19.29 7.60 12.30
N ILE A 139 -18.26 6.84 12.70
CA ILE A 139 -17.26 6.35 11.76
C ILE A 139 -17.84 5.37 10.73
N GLY A 140 -18.81 4.54 11.13
CA GLY A 140 -19.52 3.64 10.23
C GLY A 140 -20.30 4.35 9.11
N ARG A 141 -20.67 5.62 9.32
CA ARG A 141 -21.35 6.46 8.31
C ARG A 141 -20.37 7.22 7.41
N LYS A 142 -19.11 7.37 7.82
CA LYS A 142 -18.05 8.06 7.08
C LYS A 142 -17.39 7.12 6.07
N GLN A 143 -18.17 6.60 5.11
CA GLN A 143 -17.67 5.61 4.12
C GLN A 143 -16.41 6.07 3.39
N GLN A 144 -16.33 7.33 2.98
CA GLN A 144 -15.14 7.89 2.31
C GLN A 144 -13.88 7.85 3.20
N HIS A 145 -14.04 7.99 4.52
CA HIS A 145 -12.92 7.90 5.45
C HIS A 145 -12.47 6.45 5.61
N LEU A 146 -13.44 5.54 5.74
CA LEU A 146 -13.18 4.11 5.79
C LEU A 146 -12.50 3.63 4.49
N GLU A 147 -12.95 4.11 3.33
CA GLU A 147 -12.36 3.80 2.04
C GLU A 147 -10.91 4.27 1.94
N ALA A 148 -10.63 5.52 2.29
CA ALA A 148 -9.27 6.06 2.30
C ALA A 148 -8.36 5.29 3.27
N PHE A 149 -8.87 4.91 4.44
CA PHE A 149 -8.12 4.13 5.42
C PHE A 149 -7.89 2.68 4.97
N ALA A 150 -8.89 2.04 4.34
CA ALA A 150 -8.76 0.71 3.75
C ALA A 150 -7.68 0.67 2.68
N ASP A 151 -7.68 1.67 1.80
CA ASP A 151 -6.67 1.85 0.78
C ASP A 151 -5.25 2.02 1.36
N MET A 152 -5.11 2.69 2.51
CA MET A 152 -3.82 2.77 3.21
C MET A 152 -3.37 1.40 3.72
N ILE A 153 -4.28 0.59 4.26
CA ILE A 153 -3.99 -0.78 4.70
C ILE A 153 -3.61 -1.66 3.49
N ILE A 154 -4.29 -1.52 2.36
CA ILE A 154 -4.00 -2.24 1.12
C ILE A 154 -2.58 -1.94 0.65
N ASP A 155 -2.20 -0.65 0.56
CA ASP A 155 -0.85 -0.27 0.16
C ASP A 155 0.19 -0.78 1.15
N LEU A 156 -0.04 -0.64 2.46
CA LEU A 156 0.88 -1.17 3.48
C LEU A 156 1.11 -2.68 3.32
N TYR A 157 0.04 -3.46 3.15
CA TYR A 157 0.14 -4.92 2.99
C TYR A 157 0.93 -5.29 1.72
N ALA A 158 0.69 -4.60 0.61
CA ALA A 158 1.40 -4.82 -0.63
C ALA A 158 2.89 -4.43 -0.52
N MET A 159 3.20 -3.31 0.14
CA MET A 159 4.58 -2.85 0.41
C MET A 159 5.35 -3.88 1.22
N GLU A 160 4.78 -4.31 2.35
CA GLU A 160 5.42 -5.31 3.22
C GLU A 160 5.62 -6.65 2.49
N SER A 161 4.61 -7.10 1.74
CA SER A 161 4.68 -8.35 0.98
C SER A 161 5.79 -8.32 -0.07
N ALA A 162 5.91 -7.21 -0.82
CA ALA A 162 6.91 -7.04 -1.86
C ALA A 162 8.34 -7.00 -1.29
N VAL A 163 8.55 -6.27 -0.19
CA VAL A 163 9.84 -6.18 0.50
C VAL A 163 10.21 -7.52 1.12
N ALA A 164 9.28 -8.20 1.80
CA ALA A 164 9.51 -9.50 2.41
C ALA A 164 9.88 -10.56 1.37
N ARG A 165 9.19 -10.57 0.21
CA ARG A 165 9.52 -11.46 -0.92
C ARG A 165 10.92 -11.19 -1.44
N THR A 166 11.26 -9.92 -1.68
CA THR A 166 12.58 -9.54 -2.20
C THR A 166 13.70 -9.87 -1.21
N ALA A 167 13.49 -9.62 0.08
CA ALA A 167 14.42 -10.03 1.13
C ALA A 167 14.63 -11.56 1.14
N LYS A 168 13.58 -12.35 0.94
CA LYS A 168 13.67 -13.82 0.82
C LYS A 168 14.46 -14.25 -0.43
N LEU A 169 14.26 -13.58 -1.56
CA LEU A 169 15.01 -13.84 -2.79
C LEU A 169 16.51 -13.51 -2.61
N ILE A 170 16.84 -12.38 -1.97
CA ILE A 170 18.23 -12.01 -1.67
C ILE A 170 18.89 -13.07 -0.78
N ARG A 171 18.20 -13.54 0.27
CA ARG A 171 18.72 -14.61 1.14
C ARG A 171 18.98 -15.92 0.38
N ARG A 172 18.18 -16.23 -0.63
CA ARG A 172 18.25 -17.49 -1.38
C ARG A 172 19.25 -17.45 -2.55
N HIS A 173 19.33 -16.32 -3.24
CA HIS A 173 20.02 -16.20 -4.52
C HIS A 173 21.20 -15.22 -4.52
N GLY A 174 21.32 -14.40 -3.47
CA GLY A 174 22.29 -13.31 -3.38
C GLY A 174 21.79 -12.02 -4.06
N GLU A 175 22.26 -10.88 -3.58
CA GLU A 175 21.80 -9.55 -4.01
C GLU A 175 22.00 -9.29 -5.51
N GLU A 176 23.12 -9.77 -6.07
CA GLU A 176 23.45 -9.60 -7.49
C GLU A 176 22.45 -10.23 -8.45
N LYS A 177 21.72 -11.27 -8.01
CA LYS A 177 20.73 -11.99 -8.83
C LYS A 177 19.32 -11.42 -8.70
N VAL A 178 19.11 -10.43 -7.82
CA VAL A 178 17.79 -9.91 -7.45
C VAL A 178 17.68 -8.42 -7.83
N LYS A 179 18.46 -7.97 -8.84
CA LYS A 179 18.50 -6.57 -9.26
C LYS A 179 17.16 -6.09 -9.78
N LEU A 180 16.46 -6.93 -10.55
CA LEU A 180 15.18 -6.57 -11.13
C LEU A 180 14.09 -6.42 -10.06
N GLU A 181 14.00 -7.37 -9.13
CA GLU A 181 13.01 -7.29 -8.05
C GLU A 181 13.29 -6.10 -7.14
N ARG A 182 14.56 -5.74 -6.94
CA ARG A 182 14.93 -4.49 -6.25
C ARG A 182 14.45 -3.24 -6.98
N ASP A 183 14.62 -3.19 -8.30
CA ASP A 183 14.10 -2.09 -9.11
C ASP A 183 12.57 -2.03 -9.03
N LEU A 184 11.89 -3.18 -9.14
CA LEU A 184 10.42 -3.28 -9.04
C LEU A 184 9.91 -2.74 -7.70
N ILE A 185 10.49 -3.17 -6.58
CA ILE A 185 10.06 -2.67 -5.26
C ILE A 185 10.43 -1.20 -5.07
N ALA A 186 11.57 -0.72 -5.59
CA ALA A 186 11.94 0.68 -5.44
C ALA A 186 10.90 1.61 -6.10
N VAL A 187 10.46 1.25 -7.31
CA VAL A 187 9.39 1.97 -8.00
C VAL A 187 8.07 1.86 -7.24
N PHE A 188 7.68 0.64 -6.87
CA PHE A 188 6.42 0.40 -6.19
C PHE A 188 6.31 1.12 -4.84
N LEU A 189 7.36 1.09 -4.02
CA LEU A 189 7.39 1.73 -2.71
C LEU A 189 7.31 3.26 -2.83
N ALA A 190 8.01 3.87 -3.79
CA ALA A 190 7.94 5.31 -3.99
C ALA A 190 6.50 5.75 -4.30
N ASP A 191 5.84 5.09 -5.26
CA ASP A 191 4.47 5.41 -5.63
C ASP A 191 3.48 5.10 -4.49
N ALA A 192 3.67 4.01 -3.74
CA ALA A 192 2.81 3.62 -2.63
C ALA A 192 2.94 4.58 -1.43
N THR A 193 4.16 5.03 -1.11
CA THR A 193 4.39 6.03 -0.05
C THR A 193 3.70 7.35 -0.38
N ASP A 194 3.74 7.80 -1.64
CA ASP A 194 3.04 9.01 -2.07
C ASP A 194 1.52 8.88 -1.92
N ARG A 195 0.95 7.74 -2.33
CA ARG A 195 -0.48 7.45 -2.15
C ARG A 195 -0.87 7.42 -0.67
N LEU A 196 -0.10 6.76 0.17
CA LEU A 196 -0.31 6.70 1.63
C LEU A 196 -0.34 8.11 2.25
N CYS A 197 0.67 8.93 1.93
CA CYS A 197 0.78 10.30 2.41
C CYS A 197 -0.42 11.15 1.96
N ALA A 198 -0.79 11.07 0.68
CA ALA A 198 -1.92 11.80 0.13
C ALA A 198 -3.25 11.41 0.81
N ARG A 199 -3.49 10.12 1.07
CA ARG A 199 -4.69 9.64 1.75
C ARG A 199 -4.75 10.09 3.22
N ALA A 200 -3.64 9.99 3.94
CA ALA A 200 -3.57 10.47 5.33
C ALA A 200 -3.86 11.99 5.42
N ARG A 201 -3.24 12.79 4.54
CA ARG A 201 -3.49 14.24 4.47
C ARG A 201 -4.96 14.57 4.17
N ARG A 202 -5.58 13.83 3.24
CA ARG A 202 -7.00 14.00 2.92
C ARG A 202 -7.90 13.66 4.11
N LEU A 203 -7.63 12.56 4.82
CA LEU A 203 -8.37 12.19 6.03
C LEU A 203 -8.29 13.31 7.08
N PHE A 204 -7.07 13.73 7.43
CA PHE A 204 -6.88 14.75 8.47
C PHE A 204 -7.46 16.10 8.06
N GLY A 205 -7.34 16.49 6.80
CA GLY A 205 -7.92 17.74 6.29
C GLY A 205 -9.45 17.79 6.30
N ASN A 206 -10.14 16.65 6.39
CA ASN A 206 -11.60 16.61 6.50
C ASN A 206 -12.09 16.48 7.96
N ASP A 207 -11.25 15.94 8.85
CA ASP A 207 -11.64 15.64 10.23
C ASP A 207 -11.09 16.63 11.27
N THR A 208 -10.17 17.51 10.88
CA THR A 208 -9.49 18.45 11.79
C THR A 208 -9.29 19.81 11.15
N ASP A 209 -9.11 20.86 11.97
CA ASP A 209 -8.91 22.23 11.52
C ASP A 209 -7.83 22.97 12.32
N GLY A 210 -7.48 24.18 11.86
CA GLY A 210 -6.56 25.10 12.53
C GLY A 210 -5.24 24.45 12.96
N ARG A 211 -4.85 24.69 14.21
CA ARG A 211 -3.59 24.18 14.80
C ARG A 211 -3.56 22.66 14.93
N GLU A 212 -4.73 22.02 15.06
CA GLU A 212 -4.81 20.57 15.12
C GLU A 212 -4.43 19.96 13.77
N LEU A 213 -5.00 20.47 12.69
CA LEU A 213 -4.65 20.05 11.33
C LEU A 213 -3.16 20.27 11.02
N GLU A 214 -2.63 21.46 11.35
CA GLU A 214 -1.20 21.76 11.13
C GLU A 214 -0.29 20.74 11.83
N ARG A 215 -0.61 20.37 13.07
CA ARG A 215 0.11 19.33 13.82
C ARG A 215 0.01 17.97 13.14
N HIS A 216 -1.16 17.57 12.68
CA HIS A 216 -1.34 16.29 11.96
C HIS A 216 -0.55 16.26 10.66
N LEU A 217 -0.58 17.34 9.86
CA LEU A 217 0.18 17.43 8.63
C LEU A 217 1.70 17.39 8.87
N ALA A 218 2.18 18.05 9.93
CA ALA A 218 3.58 17.98 10.33
C ALA A 218 3.98 16.55 10.75
N ASN A 219 3.11 15.83 11.46
CA ASN A 219 3.35 14.43 11.83
C ASN A 219 3.32 13.50 10.61
N VAL A 220 2.43 13.71 9.64
CA VAL A 220 2.48 12.96 8.37
C VAL A 220 3.82 13.17 7.69
N ALA A 221 4.31 14.42 7.61
CA ALA A 221 5.60 14.69 6.98
C ALA A 221 6.77 13.99 7.69
N LYS A 222 6.75 13.87 9.03
CA LYS A 222 7.74 13.12 9.81
C LYS A 222 7.70 11.61 9.50
N LEU A 223 6.49 11.06 9.30
CA LEU A 223 6.25 9.63 9.02
C LEU A 223 6.32 9.27 7.52
N THR A 224 6.63 10.23 6.65
CA THR A 224 6.81 10.00 5.22
C THR A 224 8.08 10.71 4.73
N PRO A 225 9.26 10.32 5.23
CA PRO A 225 10.50 10.95 4.80
C PRO A 225 10.74 10.70 3.32
N PHE A 226 11.38 11.67 2.65
CA PHE A 226 11.77 11.54 1.26
C PHE A 226 12.71 10.34 1.08
N LEU A 227 12.29 9.37 0.27
CA LEU A 227 13.11 8.22 -0.11
C LEU A 227 13.85 8.58 -1.41
N PRO A 228 15.17 8.77 -1.40
CA PRO A 228 15.95 9.12 -2.59
C PRO A 228 16.17 7.91 -3.50
N LEU A 229 15.09 7.26 -3.93
CA LEU A 229 15.10 6.14 -4.86
C LEU A 229 15.20 6.69 -6.29
N ARG A 230 16.10 6.13 -7.10
CA ARG A 230 16.27 6.49 -8.52
C ARG A 230 15.19 5.83 -9.38
N VAL A 231 13.93 6.20 -9.12
CA VAL A 231 12.72 5.58 -9.70
C VAL A 231 12.72 5.65 -11.23
N LEU A 232 13.14 6.78 -11.81
CA LEU A 232 13.17 6.94 -13.27
C LEU A 232 14.12 5.94 -13.95
N ASP A 233 15.34 5.80 -13.42
CA ASP A 233 16.32 4.85 -13.94
C ASP A 233 15.88 3.40 -13.69
N ALA A 234 15.24 3.12 -12.55
CA ALA A 234 14.69 1.81 -12.24
C ALA A 234 13.57 1.43 -13.22
N ARG A 235 12.64 2.34 -13.53
CA ARG A 235 11.59 2.13 -14.54
C ARG A 235 12.18 1.80 -15.91
N ALA A 236 13.23 2.51 -16.33
CA ALA A 236 13.92 2.23 -17.59
C ALA A 236 14.51 0.80 -17.62
N ARG A 237 15.24 0.40 -16.57
CA ARG A 237 15.81 -0.96 -16.49
C ARG A 237 14.75 -2.06 -16.45
N ILE A 238 13.63 -1.83 -15.74
CA ILE A 238 12.51 -2.76 -15.73
C ILE A 238 11.93 -2.92 -17.15
N ALA A 239 11.69 -1.80 -17.84
CA ALA A 239 11.15 -1.82 -19.19
C ALA A 239 12.08 -2.55 -20.17
N GLU A 240 13.38 -2.25 -20.15
CA GLU A 240 14.39 -2.94 -20.96
C GLU A 240 14.38 -4.46 -20.71
N HIS A 241 14.30 -4.86 -19.45
CA HIS A 241 14.23 -6.27 -19.09
C HIS A 241 12.94 -6.94 -19.61
N VAL A 242 11.78 -6.33 -19.41
CA VAL A 242 10.48 -6.88 -19.84
C VAL A 242 10.42 -7.00 -21.37
N VAL A 243 10.90 -6.00 -22.09
CA VAL A 243 10.99 -6.04 -23.56
C VAL A 243 11.95 -7.14 -24.02
N GLY A 244 13.12 -7.25 -23.38
CA GLY A 244 14.11 -8.29 -23.69
C GLY A 244 13.60 -9.72 -23.42
N ALA A 245 12.73 -9.90 -22.43
CA ALA A 245 12.11 -11.17 -22.09
C ALA A 245 10.86 -11.51 -22.92
N GLY A 246 10.32 -10.56 -23.70
CA GLY A 246 9.11 -10.74 -24.49
C GLY A 246 7.81 -10.83 -23.67
N GLY A 247 7.80 -10.32 -22.43
CA GLY A 247 6.61 -10.34 -21.56
C GLY A 247 6.91 -10.45 -20.07
N VAL A 248 5.89 -10.86 -19.30
CA VAL A 248 5.98 -10.94 -17.83
C VAL A 248 6.89 -12.08 -17.40
N LEU A 249 7.72 -11.76 -16.41
CA LEU A 249 8.72 -12.57 -15.73
C LEU A 249 8.20 -13.96 -15.30
N ALA A 250 8.94 -15.00 -15.68
CA ALA A 250 8.94 -16.32 -15.04
C ALA A 250 10.31 -16.57 -14.39
#